data_AF-E8M454-F1
#
_entry.id   AF-E8M454-F1
#
_cell.length_a   1.000
_cell.length_b   1.000
_cell.length_c   1.000
_cell.angle_alpha   90.00
_cell.angle_beta   90.00
_cell.angle_gamma   90.00
#
_symmetry.space_group_name_H-M   'P 1'
#
loop_
_entity.id
_entity.type
_entity.pdbx_description
1 polymer ?
#
loop_
_entity_poly.entity_id
_entity_poly.type
_entity_poly.pdbx_seq_one_letter_code
_entity_poly.pdbx_strand_id
1 'polypeptide(L)'
;EIRADENGIGSVLILKGSWSDYVLEYMLSNEIRALRLTDSFGFKDRDISFISQLTFLKSLEIYVWDATGLKSIEALTELEVLGLQCKSQQKIDFSRFSDLKVFNATWSKGLSSVLTLNTLKKLNIQNYPNQNLESLSGVENLEQLYLTSRKLKNLDGIQHLSKLKLLELYNCPLLASLNGTEKCPKLKSIEIEACNRVCV
;
A
#
# COMPACT_ATOMS: atom_id res chain seq x y z
N GLU A 1 -19.45 6.72 7.44
CA GLU A 1 -19.11 6.25 8.81
C GLU A 1 -17.74 6.78 9.15
N ILE A 2 -17.51 7.23 10.38
CA ILE A 2 -16.20 7.76 10.81
C ILE A 2 -15.51 6.74 11.72
N ARG A 3 -14.22 6.53 11.49
CA ARG A 3 -13.34 5.72 12.34
C ARG A 3 -12.01 6.43 12.57
N ALA A 4 -11.19 5.91 13.48
CA ALA A 4 -9.78 6.28 13.55
C ALA A 4 -9.01 5.66 12.37
N ASP A 5 -8.15 6.45 11.74
CA ASP A 5 -7.19 5.99 10.75
C ASP A 5 -6.06 5.21 11.41
N GLU A 6 -5.70 4.06 10.84
CA GLU A 6 -4.73 3.11 11.40
C GLU A 6 -3.26 3.56 11.21
N ASN A 7 -3.04 4.63 10.45
CA ASN A 7 -1.72 5.12 10.06
C ASN A 7 -1.41 6.52 10.64
N GLY A 8 -2.25 7.01 11.57
CA GLY A 8 -2.01 8.24 12.32
C GLY A 8 -2.49 9.52 11.65
N ILE A 9 -3.37 9.44 10.64
CA ILE A 9 -3.90 10.61 9.93
C ILE A 9 -5.08 11.28 10.67
N GLY A 10 -5.60 10.64 11.72
CA GLY A 10 -6.73 11.15 12.51
C GLY A 10 -8.02 10.40 12.19
N SER A 11 -9.07 11.11 11.80
CA SER A 11 -10.34 10.49 11.42
C SER A 11 -10.35 10.07 9.95
N VAL A 12 -10.88 8.89 9.65
CA VAL A 12 -11.17 8.41 8.29
C VAL A 12 -12.67 8.36 8.04
N LEU A 13 -13.10 8.95 6.92
CA LEU A 13 -14.45 8.80 6.42
C LEU A 13 -14.53 7.54 5.54
N ILE A 14 -15.32 6.57 5.99
CA ILE A 14 -15.75 5.43 5.18
C ILE A 14 -17.03 5.84 4.45
N LEU A 15 -16.93 6.00 3.13
CA LEU A 15 -18.05 6.48 2.31
C LEU A 15 -19.08 5.37 2.13
N LYS A 16 -20.31 5.63 2.60
CA LYS A 16 -21.47 4.77 2.38
C LYS A 16 -22.34 5.40 1.30
N GLY A 17 -22.65 4.66 0.24
CA GLY A 17 -23.38 5.16 -0.92
C GLY A 17 -22.47 5.78 -1.97
N SER A 18 -22.89 6.91 -2.53
CA SER A 18 -22.21 7.62 -3.60
C SER A 18 -21.61 8.93 -3.11
N TRP A 19 -20.63 9.45 -3.84
CA TRP A 19 -20.04 10.76 -3.54
C TRP A 19 -21.06 11.90 -3.72
N SER A 20 -20.94 12.97 -2.91
CA SER A 20 -21.75 14.18 -3.05
C SER A 20 -21.06 15.40 -2.41
N ASP A 21 -21.48 16.60 -2.79
CA ASP A 21 -20.95 17.86 -2.22
C ASP A 21 -21.19 17.97 -0.71
N TYR A 22 -22.29 17.39 -0.21
CA TYR A 22 -22.53 17.28 1.22
C TYR A 22 -21.41 16.52 1.95
N VAL A 23 -20.90 15.43 1.34
CA VAL A 23 -19.78 14.66 1.92
C VAL A 23 -18.51 15.51 1.90
N LEU A 24 -18.26 16.25 0.82
CA LEU A 24 -17.13 17.17 0.73
C LEU A 24 -17.17 18.21 1.86
N GLU A 25 -18.29 18.92 1.98
CA GLU A 25 -18.50 19.94 3.02
C GLU A 25 -18.33 19.37 4.42
N TYR A 26 -18.86 18.16 4.66
CA TYR A 26 -18.70 17.47 5.92
C TYR A 26 -17.22 17.16 6.22
N MET A 27 -16.47 16.63 5.25
CA MET A 27 -15.05 16.34 5.43
C MET A 27 -14.25 17.61 5.73
N LEU A 28 -14.51 18.70 5.01
CA LEU A 28 -13.83 19.98 5.22
C LEU A 28 -14.16 20.57 6.60
N SER A 29 -15.43 20.59 6.98
CA SER A 29 -15.89 21.17 8.25
C SER A 29 -15.40 20.40 9.49
N ASN A 30 -15.07 19.12 9.32
CA ASN A 30 -14.56 18.25 10.39
C ASN A 30 -13.08 17.92 10.23
N GLU A 31 -12.37 18.60 9.33
CA GLU A 31 -10.94 18.41 9.06
C GLU A 31 -10.54 16.95 8.76
N ILE A 32 -11.43 16.18 8.13
CA ILE A 32 -11.19 14.78 7.80
C ILE A 32 -10.32 14.72 6.55
N ARG A 33 -9.11 14.20 6.69
CA ARG A 33 -8.12 14.08 5.60
C ARG A 33 -7.91 12.65 5.10
N ALA A 34 -8.74 11.71 5.55
CA ALA A 34 -8.66 10.31 5.15
C ALA A 34 -10.00 9.83 4.57
N LEU A 35 -9.95 9.15 3.42
CA LEU A 35 -11.11 8.59 2.73
C LEU A 35 -10.91 7.10 2.47
N ARG A 36 -11.90 6.29 2.84
CA ARG A 36 -11.96 4.86 2.52
C ARG A 36 -13.19 4.57 1.66
N LEU A 37 -12.96 4.01 0.48
CA LEU A 37 -13.96 3.53 -0.46
C LEU A 37 -13.95 2.01 -0.44
N THR A 38 -15.07 1.37 -0.11
CA THR A 38 -15.10 -0.09 -0.02
C THR A 38 -16.50 -0.66 -0.27
N ASP A 39 -16.57 -1.65 -1.16
CA ASP A 39 -17.83 -2.34 -1.49
C ASP A 39 -18.44 -2.99 -0.23
N SER A 40 -17.61 -3.54 0.66
CA SER A 40 -18.05 -4.25 1.86
C SER A 40 -18.70 -3.35 2.91
N PHE A 41 -18.49 -2.03 2.85
CA PHE A 41 -19.16 -1.04 3.69
C PHE A 41 -20.14 -0.16 2.92
N GLY A 42 -20.56 -0.58 1.71
CA GLY A 42 -21.68 0.01 1.00
C GLY A 42 -21.35 1.20 0.11
N PHE A 43 -20.07 1.43 -0.24
CA PHE A 43 -19.74 2.29 -1.38
C PHE A 43 -20.27 1.66 -2.67
N LYS A 44 -20.91 2.46 -3.53
CA LYS A 44 -21.64 1.95 -4.71
C LYS A 44 -21.01 2.32 -6.04
N ASP A 45 -20.24 3.40 -6.08
CA ASP A 45 -19.73 3.90 -7.35
C ASP A 45 -18.56 3.04 -7.84
N ARG A 46 -18.38 2.97 -9.16
CA ARG A 46 -17.22 2.31 -9.79
C ARG A 46 -16.21 3.33 -10.28
N ASP A 47 -16.72 4.41 -10.88
CA ASP A 47 -15.90 5.54 -11.26
C ASP A 47 -15.54 6.37 -10.03
N ILE A 48 -14.26 6.32 -9.67
CA ILE A 48 -13.73 7.10 -8.55
C ILE A 48 -13.14 8.44 -9.01
N SER A 49 -13.37 8.87 -10.26
CA SER A 49 -12.70 10.06 -10.82
C SER A 49 -12.94 11.35 -10.02
N PHE A 50 -14.03 11.41 -9.25
CA PHE A 50 -14.33 12.50 -8.32
C PHE A 50 -13.22 12.77 -7.31
N ILE A 51 -12.37 11.79 -6.99
CA ILE A 51 -11.28 11.99 -6.00
C ILE A 51 -10.27 13.04 -6.44
N SER A 52 -10.18 13.34 -7.74
CA SER A 52 -9.24 14.33 -8.26
C SER A 52 -9.43 15.73 -7.66
N GLN A 53 -10.63 16.04 -7.14
CA GLN A 53 -10.91 17.29 -6.43
C GLN A 53 -10.52 17.29 -4.95
N LEU A 54 -10.12 16.13 -4.39
CA LEU A 54 -9.89 15.94 -2.96
C LEU A 54 -8.40 16.08 -2.61
N THR A 55 -7.75 17.11 -3.16
CA THR A 55 -6.30 17.32 -3.04
C THR A 55 -5.79 17.51 -1.61
N PHE A 56 -6.70 17.78 -0.66
CA PHE A 56 -6.42 17.88 0.77
C PHE A 56 -6.19 16.52 1.45
N LEU A 57 -6.49 15.40 0.78
CA LEU A 57 -6.37 14.07 1.38
C LEU A 57 -4.91 13.72 1.70
N LYS A 58 -4.71 13.19 2.91
CA LYS A 58 -3.47 12.58 3.39
C LYS A 58 -3.53 11.04 3.37
N SER A 59 -4.74 10.47 3.37
CA SER A 59 -4.94 9.01 3.28
C SER A 59 -6.08 8.68 2.32
N LEU A 60 -5.83 7.73 1.41
CA LEU A 60 -6.84 7.19 0.51
C LEU A 60 -6.73 5.68 0.46
N GLU A 61 -7.85 5.00 0.73
CA GLU A 61 -7.95 3.55 0.65
C GLU A 61 -9.10 3.15 -0.26
N ILE A 62 -8.80 2.34 -1.28
CA ILE A 62 -9.73 1.90 -2.31
C ILE A 62 -9.79 0.38 -2.29
N TYR A 63 -10.85 -0.16 -1.70
CA TYR A 63 -11.14 -1.58 -1.63
C TYR A 63 -12.38 -1.91 -2.47
N VAL A 64 -12.25 -1.61 -3.76
CA VAL A 64 -13.28 -1.76 -4.79
C VAL A 64 -12.64 -2.48 -5.97
N TRP A 65 -13.01 -3.74 -6.17
CA TRP A 65 -12.27 -4.63 -7.06
C TRP A 65 -12.28 -4.18 -8.53
N ASP A 66 -13.39 -3.60 -8.99
CA ASP A 66 -13.66 -3.17 -10.35
C ASP A 66 -13.70 -1.64 -10.50
N ALA A 67 -13.00 -0.90 -9.62
CA ALA A 67 -12.90 0.56 -9.70
C ALA A 67 -12.30 1.03 -11.04
N THR A 68 -12.90 2.07 -11.61
CA THR A 68 -12.44 2.80 -12.79
C THR A 68 -12.02 4.23 -12.42
N GLY A 69 -11.27 4.92 -13.29
CA GLY A 69 -10.80 6.27 -12.99
C GLY A 69 -9.59 6.32 -12.04
N LEU A 70 -8.84 5.23 -11.89
CA LEU A 70 -7.73 5.13 -10.93
C LEU A 70 -6.66 6.22 -11.12
N LYS A 71 -6.43 6.69 -12.35
CA LYS A 71 -5.46 7.77 -12.62
C LYS A 71 -5.76 9.09 -11.87
N SER A 72 -7.00 9.31 -11.45
CA SER A 72 -7.37 10.48 -10.65
C SER A 72 -6.63 10.56 -9.31
N ILE A 73 -6.04 9.46 -8.80
CA ILE A 73 -5.18 9.50 -7.61
C ILE A 73 -3.93 10.37 -7.83
N GLU A 74 -3.46 10.56 -9.07
CA GLU A 74 -2.25 11.35 -9.37
C GLU A 74 -2.42 12.84 -9.03
N ALA A 75 -3.67 13.32 -8.84
CA ALA A 75 -3.95 14.67 -8.37
C ALA A 75 -3.70 14.85 -6.86
N LEU A 76 -3.61 13.75 -6.11
CA LEU A 76 -3.52 13.74 -4.65
C LEU A 76 -2.07 13.77 -4.16
N THR A 77 -1.34 14.82 -4.51
CA THR A 77 0.11 14.92 -4.29
C THR A 77 0.51 14.94 -2.81
N GLU A 78 -0.43 15.23 -1.92
CA GLU A 78 -0.22 15.31 -0.48
C GLU A 78 -0.41 13.99 0.28
N LEU A 79 -0.68 12.87 -0.43
CA LEU A 79 -0.91 11.58 0.20
C LEU A 79 0.31 11.08 0.98
N GLU A 80 0.06 10.67 2.22
CA GLU A 80 0.99 9.95 3.09
C GLU A 80 0.69 8.45 3.14
N VAL A 81 -0.57 8.07 2.90
CA VAL A 81 -1.07 6.70 2.94
C VAL A 81 -1.89 6.41 1.70
N LEU A 82 -1.57 5.30 1.02
CA LEU A 82 -2.33 4.84 -0.14
C LEU A 82 -2.58 3.32 -0.07
N GLY A 83 -3.85 2.95 -0.05
CA GLY A 83 -4.32 1.57 -0.09
C GLY A 83 -5.06 1.26 -1.39
N LEU A 84 -4.61 0.27 -2.17
CA LEU A 84 -5.20 -0.11 -3.46
C LEU A 84 -5.49 -1.62 -3.54
N GLN A 85 -6.73 -2.00 -3.24
CA GLN A 85 -7.25 -3.35 -3.48
C GLN A 85 -8.25 -3.31 -4.64
N CYS A 86 -7.72 -3.10 -5.84
CA CYS A 86 -8.49 -3.04 -7.08
C CYS A 86 -7.76 -3.76 -8.23
N LYS A 87 -8.52 -4.26 -9.20
CA LYS A 87 -8.01 -4.87 -10.42
C LYS A 87 -7.80 -3.77 -11.47
N SER A 88 -6.61 -3.16 -11.48
CA SER A 88 -6.26 -2.16 -12.50
C SER A 88 -4.90 -2.45 -13.14
N GLN A 89 -4.85 -2.31 -14.47
CA GLN A 89 -3.61 -2.30 -15.25
C GLN A 89 -3.12 -0.86 -15.52
N GLN A 90 -3.85 0.15 -15.03
CA GLN A 90 -3.52 1.54 -15.27
C GLN A 90 -2.17 1.87 -14.62
N LYS A 91 -1.27 2.45 -15.42
CA LYS A 91 0.01 2.92 -14.92
C LYS A 91 -0.20 4.20 -14.11
N ILE A 92 0.36 4.21 -12.91
CA ILE A 92 0.35 5.36 -12.01
C ILE A 92 1.77 5.95 -11.92
N ASP A 93 1.87 7.27 -12.03
CA ASP A 93 3.09 8.01 -11.78
C ASP A 93 3.29 8.28 -10.28
N PHE A 94 3.97 7.36 -9.60
CA PHE A 94 4.23 7.49 -8.17
C PHE A 94 5.19 8.64 -7.81
N SER A 95 5.90 9.25 -8.78
CA SER A 95 6.75 10.42 -8.52
C SER A 95 5.95 11.66 -8.06
N ARG A 96 4.62 11.62 -8.20
CA ARG A 96 3.69 12.65 -7.75
C ARG A 96 3.50 12.68 -6.23
N PHE A 97 3.81 11.59 -5.52
CA PHE A 97 3.54 11.45 -4.09
C PHE A 97 4.83 11.61 -3.27
N SER A 98 5.26 12.85 -3.10
CA SER A 98 6.51 13.17 -2.39
C SER A 98 6.49 12.84 -0.90
N ASP A 99 5.30 12.68 -0.31
CA ASP A 99 5.12 12.42 1.12
C ASP A 99 4.64 11.00 1.43
N LEU A 100 4.54 10.12 0.43
CA LEU A 100 3.97 8.78 0.61
C LEU A 100 4.86 7.92 1.50
N LYS A 101 4.33 7.52 2.66
CA LYS A 101 5.02 6.73 3.70
C LYS A 101 4.49 5.31 3.80
N VAL A 102 3.20 5.11 3.51
CA VAL A 102 2.53 3.82 3.64
C VAL A 102 1.89 3.45 2.30
N PHE A 103 2.24 2.29 1.79
CA PHE A 103 1.61 1.74 0.59
C PHE A 103 1.13 0.30 0.83
N ASN A 104 -0.16 0.07 0.60
CA ASN A 104 -0.78 -1.25 0.71
C ASN A 104 -1.48 -1.58 -0.61
N ALA A 105 -1.15 -2.67 -1.28
CA ALA A 105 -1.82 -2.99 -2.55
C ALA A 105 -1.86 -4.48 -2.88
N THR A 106 -2.85 -4.85 -3.69
CA THR A 106 -2.73 -6.03 -4.55
C THR A 106 -1.90 -5.67 -5.76
N TRP A 107 -0.80 -6.40 -5.99
CA TRP A 107 0.16 -6.05 -7.02
C TRP A 107 -0.47 -5.97 -8.41
N SER A 108 -0.09 -4.93 -9.16
CA SER A 108 -0.31 -4.82 -10.59
C SER A 108 0.92 -4.20 -11.26
N LYS A 109 1.15 -4.51 -12.54
CA LYS A 109 2.30 -3.97 -13.29
C LYS A 109 2.25 -2.45 -13.40
N GLY A 110 1.06 -1.85 -13.36
CA GLY A 110 0.87 -0.40 -13.40
C GLY A 110 1.38 0.34 -12.16
N LEU A 111 1.62 -0.39 -11.05
CA LEU A 111 2.05 0.17 -9.77
C LEU A 111 3.57 0.09 -9.55
N SER A 112 4.35 -0.39 -10.54
CA SER A 112 5.75 -0.75 -10.32
C SER A 112 6.67 0.40 -9.90
N SER A 113 6.35 1.63 -10.29
CA SER A 113 7.08 2.84 -9.91
C SER A 113 7.02 3.15 -8.41
N VAL A 114 6.11 2.54 -7.65
CA VAL A 114 6.09 2.68 -6.18
C VAL A 114 7.35 2.12 -5.52
N LEU A 115 8.01 1.14 -6.15
CA LEU A 115 9.22 0.50 -5.65
C LEU A 115 10.48 1.37 -5.78
N THR A 116 10.36 2.59 -6.30
CA THR A 116 11.44 3.58 -6.36
C THR A 116 11.26 4.71 -5.36
N LEU A 117 10.21 4.69 -4.53
CA LEU A 117 9.92 5.75 -3.58
C LEU A 117 10.70 5.58 -2.28
N ASN A 118 11.80 6.34 -2.16
CA ASN A 118 12.60 6.37 -0.94
C ASN A 118 11.86 6.96 0.27
N THR A 119 10.66 7.50 0.12
CA THR A 119 9.83 8.05 1.21
C THR A 119 9.10 6.96 1.99
N LEU A 120 8.94 5.77 1.39
CA LEU A 120 8.18 4.67 1.98
C LEU A 120 8.85 4.13 3.24
N LYS A 121 8.03 3.97 4.28
CA LYS A 121 8.37 3.34 5.56
C LYS A 121 7.65 2.02 5.79
N LYS A 122 6.46 1.86 5.22
CA LYS A 122 5.67 0.63 5.29
C LYS A 122 5.18 0.24 3.90
N LEU A 123 5.43 -1.01 3.53
CA LEU A 123 5.04 -1.58 2.25
C LEU A 123 4.36 -2.92 2.48
N ASN A 124 3.11 -3.02 2.05
CA ASN A 124 2.35 -4.26 2.05
C ASN A 124 1.93 -4.59 0.61
N ILE A 125 2.48 -5.67 0.05
CA ILE A 125 2.15 -6.12 -1.29
C ILE A 125 1.56 -7.52 -1.25
N GLN A 126 0.30 -7.61 -1.65
CA GLN A 126 -0.35 -8.87 -1.95
C GLN A 126 0.02 -9.32 -3.37
N ASN A 127 0.33 -10.60 -3.56
CA ASN A 127 0.77 -11.17 -4.85
C ASN A 127 2.04 -10.51 -5.42
N TYR A 128 3.04 -10.26 -4.58
CA TYR A 128 4.33 -9.72 -4.98
C TYR A 128 4.93 -10.54 -6.15
N PRO A 129 5.36 -9.88 -7.25
CA PRO A 129 5.51 -10.54 -8.55
C PRO A 129 6.88 -11.21 -8.75
N ASN A 130 7.86 -10.88 -7.91
CA ASN A 130 9.26 -11.23 -8.16
C ASN A 130 9.69 -12.44 -7.36
N GLN A 131 10.77 -13.07 -7.82
CA GLN A 131 11.34 -14.26 -7.18
C GLN A 131 12.27 -13.91 -6.02
N ASN A 132 12.66 -12.64 -5.89
CA ASN A 132 13.53 -12.09 -4.86
C ASN A 132 13.16 -10.62 -4.58
N LEU A 133 13.92 -9.95 -3.72
CA LEU A 133 13.68 -8.58 -3.24
C LEU A 133 14.53 -7.52 -3.95
N GLU A 134 15.29 -7.86 -5.00
CA GLU A 134 16.16 -6.90 -5.72
C GLU A 134 15.41 -5.69 -6.28
N SER A 135 14.14 -5.87 -6.68
CA SER A 135 13.30 -4.75 -7.13
C SER A 135 12.93 -3.76 -6.02
N LEU A 136 13.17 -4.10 -4.75
CA LEU A 136 12.95 -3.22 -3.60
C LEU A 136 14.18 -2.38 -3.26
N SER A 137 15.25 -2.44 -4.04
CA SER A 137 16.47 -1.64 -3.81
C SER A 137 16.23 -0.13 -3.77
N GLY A 138 15.17 0.38 -4.42
CA GLY A 138 14.82 1.80 -4.41
C GLY A 138 14.06 2.30 -3.15
N VAL A 139 13.59 1.40 -2.28
CA VAL A 139 12.85 1.76 -1.05
C VAL A 139 13.70 1.60 0.21
N GLU A 140 14.92 2.14 0.20
CA GLU A 140 15.95 1.95 1.24
C GLU A 140 15.53 2.39 2.66
N ASN A 141 14.54 3.28 2.76
CA ASN A 141 14.01 3.77 4.04
C ASN A 141 12.92 2.89 4.66
N LEU A 142 12.59 1.77 4.02
CA LEU A 142 11.54 0.88 4.47
C LEU A 142 11.85 0.31 5.86
N GLU A 143 10.88 0.41 6.76
CA GLU A 143 10.97 -0.09 8.14
C GLU A 143 10.12 -1.34 8.35
N GLN A 144 9.04 -1.50 7.58
CA GLN A 144 8.13 -2.63 7.68
C GLN A 144 7.79 -3.15 6.27
N LEU A 145 8.01 -4.45 6.06
CA LEU A 145 7.73 -5.14 4.81
C LEU A 145 6.78 -6.31 5.06
N TYR A 146 5.63 -6.27 4.40
CA TYR A 146 4.62 -7.32 4.43
C TYR A 146 4.42 -7.85 3.01
N LEU A 147 4.63 -9.14 2.78
CA LEU A 147 4.50 -9.73 1.45
C LEU A 147 3.66 -10.99 1.48
N THR A 148 2.79 -11.12 0.48
CA THR A 148 2.32 -12.43 0.02
C THR A 148 2.83 -12.70 -1.38
N SER A 149 3.34 -13.91 -1.64
CA SER A 149 3.87 -14.23 -2.96
C SER A 149 3.90 -15.71 -3.26
N ARG A 150 3.25 -16.09 -4.35
CA ARG A 150 3.39 -17.43 -4.94
C ARG A 150 4.68 -17.59 -5.77
N LYS A 151 5.52 -16.55 -5.86
CA LYS A 151 6.71 -16.50 -6.74
C LYS A 151 8.02 -16.29 -5.98
N LEU A 152 7.99 -15.68 -4.80
CA LEU A 152 9.17 -15.42 -3.97
C LEU A 152 9.88 -16.73 -3.62
N LYS A 153 11.16 -16.84 -3.98
CA LYS A 153 12.01 -18.03 -3.78
C LYS A 153 13.11 -17.80 -2.76
N ASN A 154 13.66 -16.59 -2.71
CA ASN A 154 14.70 -16.19 -1.78
C ASN A 154 14.54 -14.71 -1.40
N LEU A 155 15.41 -14.23 -0.50
CA LEU A 155 15.42 -12.85 -0.02
C LEU A 155 16.59 -12.04 -0.60
N ASP A 156 17.17 -12.45 -1.73
CA ASP A 156 18.23 -11.67 -2.37
C ASP A 156 17.73 -10.25 -2.64
N GLY A 157 18.51 -9.24 -2.26
CA GLY A 157 18.14 -7.82 -2.31
C GLY A 157 17.69 -7.26 -0.96
N ILE A 158 17.40 -8.10 0.04
CA ILE A 158 17.00 -7.63 1.37
C ILE A 158 18.07 -6.75 2.05
N GLN A 159 19.35 -6.96 1.70
CA GLN A 159 20.47 -6.16 2.21
C GLN A 159 20.36 -4.66 1.90
N HIS A 160 19.59 -4.27 0.87
CA HIS A 160 19.33 -2.86 0.54
C HIS A 160 18.36 -2.20 1.54
N LEU A 161 17.57 -3.00 2.27
CA LEU A 161 16.58 -2.53 3.24
C LEU A 161 17.22 -2.35 4.63
N SER A 162 18.25 -1.50 4.71
CA SER A 162 19.07 -1.32 5.93
C SER A 162 18.30 -0.78 7.13
N LYS A 163 17.11 -0.19 6.92
CA LYS A 163 16.22 0.32 7.96
C LYS A 163 15.12 -0.65 8.37
N LEU A 164 15.03 -1.83 7.74
CA LEU A 164 13.98 -2.80 7.98
C LEU A 164 14.02 -3.29 9.43
N LYS A 165 12.88 -3.20 10.10
CA LYS A 165 12.68 -3.63 11.50
C LYS A 165 11.76 -4.83 11.60
N LEU A 166 10.82 -4.96 10.67
CA LEU A 166 9.80 -5.99 10.68
C LEU A 166 9.64 -6.55 9.26
N LEU A 167 9.74 -7.88 9.15
CA LEU A 167 9.50 -8.64 7.93
C LEU A 167 8.39 -9.66 8.18
N GLU A 168 7.27 -9.51 7.49
CA GLU A 168 6.18 -10.50 7.51
C GLU A 168 6.01 -11.12 6.13
N LEU A 169 6.10 -12.44 6.07
CA LEU A 169 5.96 -13.22 4.84
C LEU A 169 4.82 -14.22 5.02
N TYR A 170 3.72 -14.01 4.30
CA TYR A 170 2.55 -14.86 4.37
C TYR A 170 2.30 -15.57 3.04
N ASN A 171 2.03 -16.88 3.07
CA ASN A 171 1.75 -17.69 1.89
C ASN A 171 2.83 -17.53 0.80
N CYS A 172 4.10 -17.70 1.21
CA CYS A 172 5.25 -17.77 0.32
C CYS A 172 5.73 -19.23 0.18
N PRO A 173 5.00 -20.10 -0.54
CA PRO A 173 5.26 -21.55 -0.57
C PRO A 173 6.52 -21.94 -1.34
N LEU A 174 7.12 -21.02 -2.11
CA LEU A 174 8.34 -21.26 -2.87
C LEU A 174 9.60 -20.75 -2.15
N LEU A 175 9.43 -19.99 -1.06
CA LEU A 175 10.53 -19.43 -0.28
C LEU A 175 11.27 -20.56 0.43
N ALA A 176 12.56 -20.73 0.13
CA ALA A 176 13.32 -21.87 0.61
C ALA A 176 14.12 -21.61 1.90
N SER A 177 14.44 -20.35 2.20
CA SER A 177 15.20 -19.98 3.40
C SER A 177 15.03 -18.50 3.73
N LEU A 178 15.42 -18.12 4.95
CA LEU A 178 15.51 -16.73 5.41
C LEU A 178 16.93 -16.16 5.28
N ASN A 179 17.82 -16.83 4.54
CA ASN A 179 19.19 -16.35 4.32
C ASN A 179 19.20 -14.95 3.72
N GLY A 180 20.12 -14.11 4.18
CA GLY A 180 20.21 -12.70 3.85
C GLY A 180 19.62 -11.80 4.93
N THR A 181 18.72 -12.30 5.79
CA THR A 181 18.13 -11.50 6.89
C THR A 181 19.18 -11.07 7.93
N GLU A 182 20.27 -11.84 8.08
CA GLU A 182 21.42 -11.49 8.90
C GLU A 182 22.14 -10.21 8.43
N LYS A 183 21.91 -9.78 7.18
CA LYS A 183 22.46 -8.55 6.61
C LYS A 183 21.63 -7.30 6.94
N CYS A 184 20.49 -7.45 7.62
CA CYS A 184 19.62 -6.35 8.02
C CYS A 184 19.85 -5.99 9.51
N PRO A 185 20.73 -5.02 9.83
CA PRO A 185 21.18 -4.78 11.21
C PRO A 185 20.09 -4.25 12.16
N LYS A 186 18.96 -3.79 11.62
CA LYS A 186 17.83 -3.26 12.40
C LYS A 186 16.65 -4.22 12.49
N LEU A 187 16.74 -5.40 11.89
CA LEU A 187 15.64 -6.36 11.85
C LEU A 187 15.41 -6.92 13.25
N LYS A 188 14.17 -6.79 13.74
CA LYS A 188 13.76 -7.16 15.10
C LYS A 188 12.76 -8.31 15.14
N SER A 189 11.88 -8.37 14.14
CA SER A 189 10.88 -9.43 14.03
C SER A 189 10.86 -9.97 12.61
N ILE A 190 10.79 -11.29 12.51
CA ILE A 190 10.48 -12.02 11.28
C ILE A 190 9.31 -12.93 11.61
N GLU A 191 8.20 -12.72 10.91
CA GLU A 191 7.02 -13.59 11.03
C GLU A 191 6.78 -14.28 9.69
N ILE A 192 6.63 -15.59 9.74
CA ILE A 192 6.33 -16.40 8.56
C ILE A 192 5.10 -17.25 8.84
N GLU A 193 4.20 -17.28 7.87
CA GLU A 193 3.00 -18.11 7.93
C GLU A 193 2.71 -18.68 6.55
N ALA A 194 2.31 -19.96 6.50
CA ALA A 194 2.09 -20.68 5.24
C ALA A 194 3.31 -20.65 4.28
N CYS A 195 4.53 -20.57 4.83
CA CYS A 195 5.81 -20.64 4.12
C CYS A 195 6.40 -22.05 4.18
N ASN A 196 5.70 -23.01 3.55
CA ASN A 196 5.89 -24.44 3.79
C ASN A 196 7.27 -25.04 3.42
N ARG A 197 8.17 -24.26 2.80
CA ARG A 197 9.52 -24.70 2.40
C ARG A 197 10.64 -24.08 3.24
N VAL A 198 10.32 -23.12 4.10
CA VAL A 198 11.29 -22.51 4.99
C VAL A 198 11.52 -23.48 6.15
N CYS A 199 12.71 -24.06 6.21
CA CYS A 199 13.15 -24.77 7.41
C CYS A 199 13.53 -23.71 8.46
N VAL A 200 12.79 -23.69 9.57
CA VAL A 200 13.09 -22.87 10.76
C VAL A 200 14.03 -23.65 11.68
#